data_AF-F0R9Q9-F1
#
_entry.id   AF-F0R9Q9-F1
#
_cell.length_a   1.000
_cell.length_b   1.000
_cell.length_c   1.000
_cell.angle_alpha   90.00
_cell.angle_beta   90.00
_cell.angle_gamma   90.00
#
_symmetry.space_group_name_H-M   'P 1'
#
loop_
_entity.id
_entity.type
_entity.pdbx_description
1 polymer ?
#
loop_
_entity_poly.entity_id
_entity_poly.type
_entity_poly.pdbx_seq_one_letter_code
_entity_poly.pdbx_strand_id
1 'polypeptide(L)'
;MKLKLLPLALIAATFFSCSSSDDTNNVDDTESSEEQNTNCSEIENYVFIEKDGLISVEFENAVFTDNWTQKNDGNNVSGKGYMVWEGDQYLGKPGEGLATYSIKITNPGTYRFMWKSAVKKGDSGSDHNDTWLRFADADDFFGKKEGSTVYPNDTGKTPNPEGSSKDGWFKVYRSGNDLDFKWQASTSDNDSHPIFVTFNNAGTYTMEVSARSSGHAIDKFVLFEESIKQSDATADDVKSSEITCKN
;
A
#
# COMPACT_ATOMS: atom_id res chain seq x y z
N MET A 1 60.64 -40.70 -47.88
CA MET A 1 61.68 -40.33 -46.90
C MET A 1 62.58 -39.28 -47.54
N LYS A 2 62.99 -38.28 -46.75
CA LYS A 2 63.82 -37.13 -47.10
C LYS A 2 63.08 -35.95 -47.72
N LEU A 3 63.43 -34.72 -47.38
CA LEU A 3 64.05 -34.19 -46.18
C LEU A 3 63.75 -32.69 -46.27
N LYS A 4 63.46 -32.16 -45.10
CA LYS A 4 63.25 -30.75 -44.81
C LYS A 4 64.50 -29.89 -45.11
N LEU A 5 64.22 -28.60 -45.36
CA LEU A 5 64.83 -27.39 -44.77
C LEU A 5 65.81 -26.50 -45.59
N LEU A 6 65.34 -25.24 -45.77
CA LEU A 6 66.00 -23.90 -45.63
C LEU A 6 67.05 -23.42 -46.68
N PRO A 7 67.39 -22.12 -46.78
CA PRO A 7 66.71 -20.83 -46.46
C PRO A 7 66.91 -19.68 -47.52
N LEU A 8 66.31 -18.49 -47.28
CA LEU A 8 66.75 -17.07 -47.54
C LEU A 8 67.55 -16.73 -48.83
N ALA A 9 67.32 -15.66 -49.61
CA ALA A 9 67.01 -14.25 -49.31
C ALA A 9 66.76 -13.41 -50.61
N LEU A 10 66.56 -12.09 -50.43
CA LEU A 10 66.42 -10.94 -51.36
C LEU A 10 64.98 -10.60 -51.80
N ILE A 11 64.25 -9.77 -51.05
CA ILE A 11 64.27 -8.28 -50.95
C ILE A 11 63.83 -7.57 -52.24
N ALA A 12 62.58 -7.07 -52.22
CA ALA A 12 62.22 -5.78 -52.79
C ALA A 12 61.11 -5.17 -51.90
N ALA A 13 61.46 -4.13 -51.16
CA ALA A 13 60.56 -3.37 -50.33
C ALA A 13 59.82 -2.33 -51.17
N THR A 14 58.50 -2.25 -51.01
CA THR A 14 57.74 -1.02 -51.22
C THR A 14 56.95 -0.74 -49.95
N PHE A 15 57.27 0.40 -49.32
CA PHE A 15 56.49 1.02 -48.25
C PHE A 15 55.29 1.77 -48.88
N PHE A 16 54.19 2.15 -48.26
CA PHE A 16 53.70 2.50 -46.90
C PHE A 16 52.15 2.30 -46.99
N SER A 17 51.29 2.17 -45.98
CA SER A 17 51.27 1.99 -44.53
C SER A 17 49.79 1.91 -44.13
N CYS A 18 49.53 1.26 -42.99
CA CYS A 18 48.27 0.75 -42.47
C CYS A 18 47.15 1.78 -42.20
N SER A 19 45.89 1.31 -42.17
CA SER A 19 45.20 1.10 -40.88
C SER A 19 43.88 0.32 -41.04
N SER A 20 43.87 -0.86 -40.42
CA SER A 20 42.73 -1.59 -39.81
C SER A 20 41.71 -2.29 -40.72
N SER A 21 41.58 -3.58 -40.42
CA SER A 21 40.96 -4.67 -41.18
C SER A 21 39.44 -4.75 -41.14
N ASP A 22 38.86 -4.99 -42.32
CA ASP A 22 38.01 -6.11 -42.74
C ASP A 22 37.21 -6.91 -41.69
N ASP A 23 35.90 -6.90 -41.94
CA ASP A 23 35.00 -8.05 -42.17
C ASP A 23 34.84 -9.14 -41.12
N THR A 24 33.60 -9.35 -40.67
CA THR A 24 32.77 -10.47 -41.16
C THR A 24 31.34 -10.46 -40.61
N ASN A 25 30.44 -10.97 -41.46
CA ASN A 25 28.99 -11.11 -41.31
C ASN A 25 28.52 -11.77 -40.01
N ASN A 26 27.39 -11.29 -39.47
CA ASN A 26 26.27 -12.19 -39.13
C ASN A 26 24.96 -11.41 -39.03
N VAL A 27 23.98 -11.82 -39.84
CA VAL A 27 22.57 -11.51 -39.65
C VAL A 27 22.09 -12.36 -38.49
N ASP A 28 21.73 -11.71 -37.40
CA ASP A 28 20.88 -12.29 -36.37
C ASP A 28 19.91 -11.19 -35.93
N ASP A 29 18.74 -11.15 -36.57
CA ASP A 29 17.57 -10.41 -36.09
C ASP A 29 17.11 -11.09 -34.80
N THR A 30 17.75 -10.74 -33.70
CA THR A 30 17.19 -10.96 -32.37
C THR A 30 16.45 -9.68 -31.99
N GLU A 31 15.13 -9.69 -32.18
CA GLU A 31 14.22 -8.85 -31.39
C GLU A 31 14.53 -9.15 -29.92
N SER A 32 15.32 -8.28 -29.29
CA SER A 32 15.40 -8.23 -27.84
C SER A 32 14.05 -7.72 -27.36
N SER A 33 13.17 -8.65 -27.01
CA SER A 33 12.10 -8.39 -26.07
C SER A 33 12.72 -7.73 -24.84
N GLU A 34 12.51 -6.43 -24.70
CA GLU A 34 12.81 -5.69 -23.49
C GLU A 34 11.94 -6.29 -22.38
N GLU A 35 12.48 -7.28 -21.67
CA GLU A 35 12.01 -7.63 -20.34
C GLU A 35 12.18 -6.38 -19.49
N GLN A 36 11.13 -5.58 -19.39
CA GLN A 36 11.01 -4.51 -18.41
C GLN A 36 11.05 -5.14 -17.02
N ASN A 37 12.27 -5.29 -16.52
CA ASN A 37 12.57 -5.62 -15.15
C ASN A 37 12.22 -4.39 -14.29
N THR A 38 10.92 -4.17 -14.09
CA THR A 38 10.35 -3.12 -13.23
C THR A 38 10.53 -3.54 -11.78
N ASN A 39 11.77 -3.48 -11.29
CA ASN A 39 12.03 -3.58 -9.86
C ASN A 39 11.43 -2.36 -9.18
N CYS A 40 10.30 -2.55 -8.50
CA CYS A 40 9.69 -1.54 -7.63
C CYS A 40 10.56 -1.38 -6.38
N SER A 41 11.59 -0.53 -6.45
CA SER A 41 12.45 -0.22 -5.30
C SER A 41 11.86 0.89 -4.43
N GLU A 42 11.12 1.82 -5.04
CA GLU A 42 10.62 3.01 -4.36
C GLU A 42 9.18 2.84 -3.87
N ILE A 43 8.98 3.09 -2.58
CA ILE A 43 7.71 2.93 -1.87
C ILE A 43 6.61 3.85 -2.40
N GLU A 44 6.94 5.06 -2.90
CA GLU A 44 5.98 5.96 -3.54
C GLU A 44 5.30 5.39 -4.79
N ASN A 45 5.96 4.41 -5.44
CA ASN A 45 5.51 3.79 -6.67
C ASN A 45 4.74 2.49 -6.43
N TYR A 46 4.58 2.05 -5.19
CA TYR A 46 3.88 0.81 -4.88
C TYR A 46 2.40 0.89 -5.27
N VAL A 47 1.94 -0.15 -5.94
CA VAL A 47 0.53 -0.44 -6.21
C VAL A 47 0.24 -1.85 -5.69
N PHE A 48 -0.59 -1.93 -4.65
CA PHE A 48 -0.95 -3.19 -4.01
C PHE A 48 -2.08 -3.86 -4.78
N ILE A 49 -1.84 -5.07 -5.26
CA ILE A 49 -2.80 -5.80 -6.08
C ILE A 49 -3.76 -6.58 -5.19
N GLU A 50 -5.05 -6.36 -5.42
CA GLU A 50 -6.12 -7.21 -4.91
C GLU A 50 -6.05 -8.59 -5.56
N LYS A 51 -6.17 -9.64 -4.74
CA LYS A 51 -6.15 -11.02 -5.20
C LYS A 51 -7.22 -11.81 -4.45
N ASP A 52 -8.05 -12.53 -5.19
CA ASP A 52 -9.12 -13.39 -4.66
C ASP A 52 -10.04 -12.67 -3.65
N GLY A 53 -10.33 -11.40 -3.92
CA GLY A 53 -11.18 -10.53 -3.11
C GLY A 53 -10.47 -9.91 -1.90
N LEU A 54 -9.14 -9.99 -1.77
CA LEU A 54 -8.39 -9.52 -0.61
C LEU A 54 -7.20 -8.62 -0.98
N ILE A 55 -7.06 -7.52 -0.23
CA ILE A 55 -5.86 -6.70 -0.12
C ILE A 55 -5.34 -6.81 1.31
N SER A 56 -4.04 -6.98 1.49
CA SER A 56 -3.38 -7.12 2.79
C SER A 56 -2.03 -6.42 2.78
N VAL A 57 -1.88 -5.36 3.58
CA VAL A 57 -0.76 -4.41 3.42
C VAL A 57 -0.22 -3.99 4.79
N GLU A 58 1.09 -4.20 4.98
CA GLU A 58 1.82 -3.64 6.13
C GLU A 58 1.79 -2.11 6.06
N PHE A 59 1.41 -1.47 7.15
CA PHE A 59 1.03 -0.07 7.15
C PHE A 59 2.23 0.85 6.87
N GLU A 60 3.44 0.46 7.27
CA GLU A 60 4.66 1.20 6.97
C GLU A 60 5.05 1.20 5.47
N ASN A 61 4.34 0.47 4.61
CA ASN A 61 4.57 0.49 3.15
C ASN A 61 3.88 1.68 2.44
N ALA A 62 3.99 2.88 3.00
CA ALA A 62 3.66 4.14 2.33
C ALA A 62 4.70 5.22 2.64
N VAL A 63 4.63 6.33 1.91
CA VAL A 63 5.32 7.56 2.29
C VAL A 63 4.48 8.27 3.35
N PHE A 64 5.12 8.58 4.47
CA PHE A 64 4.51 9.33 5.57
C PHE A 64 5.14 10.72 5.68
N THR A 65 4.32 11.72 6.02
CA THR A 65 4.79 13.07 6.34
C THR A 65 4.75 13.34 7.84
N ASP A 66 5.42 14.42 8.26
CA ASP A 66 5.30 15.00 9.60
C ASP A 66 5.74 14.04 10.74
N ASN A 67 4.91 13.86 11.77
CA ASN A 67 5.25 13.18 13.02
C ASN A 67 4.73 11.74 13.09
N TRP A 68 4.60 11.07 11.94
CA TRP A 68 4.44 9.62 11.92
C TRP A 68 5.78 8.96 12.20
N THR A 69 5.85 8.18 13.27
CA THR A 69 7.05 7.47 13.69
C THR A 69 6.85 5.97 13.47
N GLN A 70 7.81 5.34 12.78
CA GLN A 70 7.86 3.88 12.69
C GLN A 70 8.48 3.31 13.96
N LYS A 71 7.86 2.27 14.53
CA LYS A 71 8.35 1.55 15.70
C LYS A 71 8.19 0.04 15.54
N ASN A 72 8.96 -0.73 16.28
CA ASN A 72 8.94 -2.20 16.23
C ASN A 72 9.04 -2.85 17.63
N ASP A 73 8.64 -2.12 18.66
CA ASP A 73 8.72 -2.50 20.07
C ASP A 73 7.44 -3.17 20.62
N GLY A 74 6.46 -3.45 19.76
CA GLY A 74 5.20 -4.10 20.11
C GLY A 74 5.23 -5.62 20.02
N ASN A 75 4.39 -6.28 20.81
CA ASN A 75 4.08 -7.69 20.57
C ASN A 75 3.06 -7.81 19.44
N ASN A 76 3.05 -8.94 18.74
CA ASN A 76 2.08 -9.24 17.68
C ASN A 76 2.03 -8.19 16.55
N VAL A 77 3.16 -7.57 16.23
CA VAL A 77 3.33 -6.71 15.04
C VAL A 77 3.99 -7.49 13.91
N SER A 78 3.70 -7.13 12.66
CA SER A 78 4.28 -7.75 11.47
C SER A 78 5.18 -6.77 10.71
N GLY A 79 5.68 -7.19 9.55
CA GLY A 79 6.51 -6.35 8.69
C GLY A 79 7.79 -5.84 9.37
N LYS A 80 8.11 -4.57 9.09
CA LYS A 80 9.18 -3.79 9.73
C LYS A 80 8.68 -3.09 11.00
N GLY A 81 7.42 -3.29 11.40
CA GLY A 81 6.82 -2.71 12.59
C GLY A 81 5.49 -2.02 12.28
N TYR A 82 5.19 -0.96 13.01
CA TYR A 82 3.95 -0.20 12.91
C TYR A 82 4.25 1.30 12.83
N MET A 83 3.26 2.08 12.38
CA MET A 83 3.34 3.54 12.42
C MET A 83 2.47 4.09 13.54
N VAL A 84 2.98 5.08 14.27
CA VAL A 84 2.25 5.78 15.32
C VAL A 84 2.37 7.28 15.13
N TRP A 85 1.25 7.99 15.29
CA TRP A 85 1.25 9.45 15.24
C TRP A 85 1.74 10.02 16.58
N GLU A 86 2.87 10.72 16.59
CA GLU A 86 3.44 11.32 17.81
C GLU A 86 3.27 12.85 17.89
N GLY A 87 2.63 13.45 16.88
CA GLY A 87 2.36 14.88 16.83
C GLY A 87 1.09 15.32 17.58
N ASP A 88 0.69 16.57 17.34
CA ASP A 88 -0.53 17.18 17.90
C ASP A 88 -1.81 16.50 17.40
N GLN A 89 -2.90 16.63 18.16
CA GLN A 89 -4.18 16.05 17.76
C GLN A 89 -4.92 16.90 16.71
N TYR A 90 -5.48 16.23 15.69
CA TYR A 90 -6.25 16.84 14.61
C TYR A 90 -7.72 16.35 14.60
N LEU A 91 -8.41 16.50 15.73
CA LEU A 91 -9.75 15.92 15.99
C LEU A 91 -10.89 16.42 15.07
N GLY A 92 -10.67 17.53 14.36
CA GLY A 92 -11.62 18.11 13.37
C GLY A 92 -10.93 18.69 12.14
N LYS A 93 -9.68 18.29 11.90
CA LYS A 93 -8.84 18.80 10.80
C LYS A 93 -8.19 17.62 10.04
N PRO A 94 -8.99 16.80 9.32
CA PRO A 94 -8.42 15.74 8.51
C PRO A 94 -7.52 16.31 7.39
N GLY A 95 -6.65 15.46 6.84
CA GLY A 95 -5.72 15.80 5.76
C GLY A 95 -4.31 16.21 6.24
N GLU A 96 -4.07 16.29 7.54
CA GLU A 96 -2.75 16.57 8.13
C GLU A 96 -1.99 15.27 8.43
N GLY A 97 -0.67 15.22 8.23
CA GLY A 97 0.10 13.97 8.40
C GLY A 97 -0.40 12.88 7.44
N LEU A 98 -0.38 13.17 6.13
CA LEU A 98 -0.97 12.32 5.11
C LEU A 98 -0.09 11.10 4.82
N ALA A 99 -0.74 9.96 4.60
CA ALA A 99 -0.18 8.78 3.97
C ALA A 99 -1.17 8.26 2.92
N THR A 100 -0.65 7.83 1.77
CA THR A 100 -1.47 7.40 0.63
C THR A 100 -1.04 6.03 0.13
N TYR A 101 -2.00 5.18 -0.19
CA TYR A 101 -1.77 3.84 -0.74
C TYR A 101 -2.53 3.71 -2.05
N SER A 102 -1.82 3.26 -3.10
CA SER A 102 -2.45 2.92 -4.37
C SER A 102 -2.83 1.44 -4.35
N ILE A 103 -4.12 1.16 -4.53
CA ILE A 103 -4.66 -0.20 -4.53
C ILE A 103 -5.23 -0.52 -5.91
N LYS A 104 -4.83 -1.65 -6.48
CA LYS A 104 -5.36 -2.13 -7.76
C LYS A 104 -6.45 -3.16 -7.49
N ILE A 105 -7.69 -2.78 -7.71
CA ILE A 105 -8.86 -3.64 -7.65
C ILE A 105 -8.99 -4.37 -8.98
N THR A 106 -8.94 -5.69 -8.95
CA THR A 106 -9.12 -6.54 -10.15
C THR A 106 -10.51 -7.14 -10.22
N ASN A 107 -11.14 -7.36 -9.06
CA ASN A 107 -12.51 -7.81 -8.89
C ASN A 107 -13.39 -6.65 -8.39
N PRO A 108 -14.28 -6.08 -9.20
CA PRO A 108 -15.23 -5.07 -8.72
C PRO A 108 -16.16 -5.63 -7.64
N GLY A 109 -16.44 -4.84 -6.61
CA GLY A 109 -17.25 -5.28 -5.49
C GLY A 109 -17.30 -4.30 -4.33
N THR A 110 -17.98 -4.72 -3.25
CA THR A 110 -17.97 -4.00 -1.97
C THR A 110 -17.03 -4.72 -1.01
N TYR A 111 -16.07 -3.97 -0.49
CA TYR A 111 -15.02 -4.43 0.38
C TYR A 111 -15.22 -3.85 1.77
N ARG A 112 -15.00 -4.66 2.79
CA ARG A 112 -14.88 -4.23 4.17
C ARG A 112 -13.44 -3.85 4.48
N PHE A 113 -13.26 -2.69 5.11
CA PHE A 113 -11.96 -2.24 5.60
C PHE A 113 -11.77 -2.65 7.07
N MET A 114 -10.58 -3.14 7.40
CA MET A 114 -10.12 -3.31 8.78
C MET A 114 -8.64 -2.98 8.89
N TRP A 115 -8.22 -2.45 10.04
CA TRP A 115 -6.82 -2.38 10.40
C TRP A 115 -6.54 -3.10 11.71
N LYS A 116 -5.27 -3.42 11.92
CA LYS A 116 -4.73 -3.91 13.18
C LYS A 116 -4.08 -2.73 13.87
N SER A 117 -4.69 -2.28 14.96
CA SER A 117 -4.25 -1.06 15.64
C SER A 117 -4.27 -1.17 17.16
N ALA A 118 -3.51 -0.28 17.79
CA ALA A 118 -3.26 -0.22 19.22
C ALA A 118 -3.38 1.22 19.75
N VAL A 119 -3.64 1.35 21.04
CA VAL A 119 -3.58 2.62 21.78
C VAL A 119 -2.24 2.67 22.50
N LYS A 120 -1.36 3.60 22.12
CA LYS A 120 -0.02 3.76 22.72
C LYS A 120 0.08 4.95 23.68
N LYS A 121 -1.03 5.65 23.93
CA LYS A 121 -1.10 6.80 24.85
C LYS A 121 -2.43 6.77 25.61
N GLY A 122 -2.36 6.90 26.93
CA GLY A 122 -3.52 6.78 27.82
C GLY A 122 -3.60 5.41 28.48
N ASP A 123 -4.67 5.19 29.23
CA ASP A 123 -4.93 3.95 29.99
C ASP A 123 -6.33 3.35 29.69
N SER A 124 -7.11 4.01 28.83
CA SER A 124 -8.42 3.54 28.36
C SER A 124 -8.45 3.27 26.86
N GLY A 125 -9.30 2.32 26.45
CA GLY A 125 -9.54 2.03 25.03
C GLY A 125 -10.22 3.15 24.25
N SER A 126 -10.75 4.16 24.95
CA SER A 126 -11.29 5.40 24.39
C SER A 126 -10.22 6.47 24.19
N ASP A 127 -9.03 6.29 24.76
CA ASP A 127 -7.96 7.28 24.66
C ASP A 127 -7.25 7.10 23.33
N HIS A 128 -7.13 8.20 22.58
CA HIS A 128 -6.29 8.27 21.39
C HIS A 128 -6.39 7.06 20.43
N ASN A 129 -7.62 6.63 20.16
CA ASN A 129 -7.92 5.32 19.59
C ASN A 129 -8.33 5.37 18.11
N ASP A 130 -8.01 6.47 17.42
CA ASP A 130 -8.55 6.74 16.09
C ASP A 130 -7.63 7.53 15.15
N THR A 131 -7.85 7.32 13.86
CA THR A 131 -7.15 7.97 12.73
C THR A 131 -8.19 8.27 11.64
N TRP A 132 -7.92 9.25 10.77
CA TRP A 132 -8.80 9.57 9.64
C TRP A 132 -8.57 8.65 8.46
N LEU A 133 -9.65 8.25 7.77
CA LEU A 133 -9.62 7.42 6.56
C LEU A 133 -10.52 8.01 5.47
N ARG A 134 -10.07 7.98 4.21
CA ARG A 134 -10.84 8.40 3.03
C ARG A 134 -10.51 7.56 1.79
N PHE A 135 -11.54 7.36 0.96
CA PHE A 135 -11.45 6.84 -0.41
C PHE A 135 -12.21 7.80 -1.33
N ALA A 136 -11.53 8.84 -1.81
CA ALA A 136 -12.19 9.92 -2.55
C ALA A 136 -12.52 9.54 -4.01
N ASP A 137 -11.81 8.57 -4.57
CA ASP A 137 -11.95 8.10 -5.96
C ASP A 137 -12.72 6.78 -6.09
N ALA A 138 -13.24 6.23 -4.99
CA ALA A 138 -14.13 5.06 -5.00
C ALA A 138 -15.58 5.44 -5.40
N ASP A 139 -16.36 4.46 -5.86
CA ASP A 139 -17.77 4.68 -6.22
C ASP A 139 -18.65 4.93 -4.99
N ASP A 140 -18.35 4.26 -3.87
CA ASP A 140 -18.98 4.53 -2.59
C ASP A 140 -18.04 4.27 -1.41
N PHE A 141 -18.23 5.02 -0.31
CA PHE A 141 -17.47 4.88 0.93
C PHE A 141 -18.38 5.19 2.13
N PHE A 142 -18.63 4.20 2.98
CA PHE A 142 -19.70 4.26 3.98
C PHE A 142 -19.43 3.38 5.20
N GLY A 143 -20.07 3.71 6.32
CA GLY A 143 -20.21 2.82 7.46
C GLY A 143 -21.55 2.09 7.39
N LYS A 144 -21.59 0.77 7.60
CA LYS A 144 -22.84 -0.01 7.54
C LYS A 144 -22.94 -1.06 8.64
N LYS A 145 -24.12 -1.16 9.23
CA LYS A 145 -24.55 -2.25 10.10
C LYS A 145 -25.98 -2.66 9.72
N GLU A 146 -26.53 -3.65 10.39
CA GLU A 146 -27.92 -4.06 10.16
C GLU A 146 -28.88 -2.87 10.32
N GLY A 147 -29.62 -2.56 9.26
CA GLY A 147 -30.63 -1.50 9.24
C GLY A 147 -30.10 -0.06 9.27
N SER A 148 -28.78 0.18 9.21
CA SER A 148 -28.23 1.54 9.27
C SER A 148 -26.95 1.69 8.44
N THR A 149 -26.91 2.74 7.62
CA THR A 149 -25.76 3.14 6.81
C THR A 149 -25.50 4.62 7.03
N VAL A 150 -24.24 4.99 7.24
CA VAL A 150 -23.79 6.38 7.39
C VAL A 150 -22.71 6.71 6.37
N TYR A 151 -22.64 7.97 5.95
CA TYR A 151 -21.68 8.47 4.96
C TYR A 151 -20.84 9.60 5.55
N PRO A 152 -19.57 9.76 5.16
CA PRO A 152 -18.77 10.87 5.64
C PRO A 152 -19.44 12.21 5.31
N ASN A 153 -19.24 13.20 6.19
CA ASN A 153 -19.69 14.56 5.94
C ASN A 153 -19.12 15.11 4.64
N ASP A 154 -19.83 16.08 4.07
CA ASP A 154 -19.43 16.82 2.87
C ASP A 154 -19.34 15.98 1.58
N THR A 155 -19.86 14.75 1.59
CA THR A 155 -20.01 13.89 0.39
C THR A 155 -21.35 14.09 -0.35
N GLY A 156 -22.27 14.85 0.24
CA GLY A 156 -23.65 15.00 -0.25
C GLY A 156 -24.57 13.80 0.05
N LYS A 157 -24.07 12.76 0.72
CA LYS A 157 -24.85 11.59 1.15
C LYS A 157 -25.22 11.68 2.64
N THR A 158 -26.37 11.11 3.00
CA THR A 158 -26.92 11.10 4.36
C THR A 158 -27.58 9.75 4.66
N PRO A 159 -27.72 9.35 5.94
CA PRO A 159 -27.31 10.06 7.15
C PRO A 159 -25.79 10.08 7.34
N ASN A 160 -25.31 10.96 8.21
CA ASN A 160 -23.88 11.12 8.52
C ASN A 160 -23.54 10.45 9.86
N PRO A 161 -22.27 10.09 10.13
CA PRO A 161 -21.88 9.45 11.38
C PRO A 161 -22.00 10.43 12.55
N GLU A 162 -22.31 9.92 13.73
CA GLU A 162 -22.16 10.67 14.97
C GLU A 162 -20.66 10.93 15.24
N GLY A 163 -20.36 12.11 15.79
CA GLY A 163 -18.99 12.55 16.06
C GLY A 163 -18.32 13.24 14.87
N SER A 164 -16.98 13.35 14.93
CA SER A 164 -16.23 14.11 13.92
C SER A 164 -16.17 13.37 12.57
N SER A 165 -16.57 14.07 11.51
CA SER A 165 -16.35 13.72 10.11
C SER A 165 -16.33 15.03 9.30
N LYS A 166 -15.52 15.09 8.23
CA LYS A 166 -15.39 16.30 7.40
C LYS A 166 -14.74 15.96 6.07
N ASP A 167 -15.08 16.65 4.98
CA ASP A 167 -14.39 16.61 3.68
C ASP A 167 -14.21 15.18 3.10
N GLY A 168 -15.22 14.32 3.30
CA GLY A 168 -15.17 12.92 2.85
C GLY A 168 -14.45 11.94 3.81
N TRP A 169 -13.93 12.42 4.95
CA TRP A 169 -13.17 11.61 5.89
C TRP A 169 -14.04 11.01 6.99
N PHE A 170 -13.85 9.71 7.26
CA PHE A 170 -14.32 9.10 8.50
C PHE A 170 -13.27 9.18 9.58
N LYS A 171 -13.72 9.50 10.80
CA LYS A 171 -13.01 9.08 12.01
C LYS A 171 -13.18 7.57 12.11
N VAL A 172 -12.08 6.83 12.08
CA VAL A 172 -12.08 5.38 12.23
C VAL A 172 -11.39 5.02 13.53
N TYR A 173 -12.07 4.27 14.39
CA TYR A 173 -11.63 3.98 15.75
C TYR A 173 -11.63 2.47 16.06
N ARG A 174 -10.89 2.12 17.12
CA ARG A 174 -10.97 0.85 17.85
C ARG A 174 -11.61 1.07 19.22
N SER A 175 -12.24 0.07 19.83
CA SER A 175 -12.87 0.19 21.16
C SER A 175 -12.45 -0.93 22.11
N GLY A 176 -12.79 -0.84 23.39
CA GLY A 176 -12.50 -1.87 24.40
C GLY A 176 -11.13 -1.73 25.08
N ASN A 177 -10.97 -2.37 26.24
CA ASN A 177 -9.87 -2.12 27.18
C ASN A 177 -8.58 -2.88 26.87
N ASP A 178 -8.59 -3.77 25.89
CA ASP A 178 -7.34 -4.24 25.30
C ASP A 178 -6.73 -3.05 24.56
N LEU A 179 -5.55 -2.59 24.97
CA LEU A 179 -4.85 -1.47 24.35
C LEU A 179 -3.84 -1.94 23.29
N ASP A 180 -3.58 -3.24 23.22
CA ASP A 180 -2.61 -3.79 22.28
C ASP A 180 -3.22 -4.00 20.88
N PHE A 181 -2.37 -4.43 19.95
CA PHE A 181 -2.73 -4.60 18.55
C PHE A 181 -3.85 -5.61 18.35
N LYS A 182 -4.96 -5.14 17.77
CA LYS A 182 -6.09 -5.99 17.38
C LYS A 182 -6.78 -5.48 16.13
N TRP A 183 -7.48 -6.39 15.46
CA TRP A 183 -8.26 -6.09 14.26
C TRP A 183 -9.60 -5.42 14.60
N GLN A 184 -9.74 -4.14 14.26
CA GLN A 184 -11.00 -3.42 14.37
C GLN A 184 -10.96 -2.11 13.59
N ALA A 185 -12.01 -1.81 12.83
CA ALA A 185 -12.24 -0.49 12.27
C ALA A 185 -13.74 -0.17 12.39
N SER A 186 -14.08 0.96 12.99
CA SER A 186 -15.46 1.41 13.14
C SER A 186 -15.56 2.93 13.08
N THR A 187 -16.71 3.45 12.67
CA THR A 187 -17.05 4.88 12.73
C THR A 187 -18.39 5.07 13.44
N SER A 188 -18.85 6.31 13.56
CA SER A 188 -20.08 6.73 14.26
C SER A 188 -20.03 6.54 15.79
N ASP A 189 -19.92 7.65 16.52
CA ASP A 189 -19.84 7.64 17.97
C ASP A 189 -21.11 7.09 18.63
N ASN A 190 -20.92 6.17 19.58
CA ASN A 190 -21.99 5.47 20.29
C ASN A 190 -22.94 4.66 19.38
N ASP A 191 -22.65 4.56 18.08
CA ASP A 191 -23.49 3.88 17.10
C ASP A 191 -22.70 2.99 16.12
N SER A 192 -21.44 2.68 16.44
CA SER A 192 -20.48 1.80 15.74
C SER A 192 -20.95 1.15 14.42
N HIS A 193 -20.38 1.65 13.32
CA HIS A 193 -20.52 1.06 11.98
C HIS A 193 -19.18 0.54 11.46
N PRO A 194 -19.08 -0.75 11.07
CA PRO A 194 -17.99 -1.24 10.23
C PRO A 194 -17.88 -0.46 8.91
N ILE A 195 -16.65 -0.32 8.40
CA ILE A 195 -16.33 0.52 7.24
C ILE A 195 -16.33 -0.32 5.97
N PHE A 196 -16.94 0.21 4.91
CA PHE A 196 -17.02 -0.40 3.59
C PHE A 196 -16.70 0.61 2.49
N VAL A 197 -16.19 0.09 1.38
CA VAL A 197 -15.90 0.82 0.15
C VAL A 197 -16.36 -0.01 -1.04
N THR A 198 -16.96 0.64 -2.04
CA THR A 198 -17.44 -0.01 -3.26
C THR A 198 -16.64 0.47 -4.46
N PHE A 199 -16.23 -0.48 -5.29
CA PHE A 199 -15.59 -0.27 -6.58
C PHE A 199 -16.43 -0.97 -7.66
N ASN A 200 -17.08 -0.21 -8.53
CA ASN A 200 -17.90 -0.73 -9.61
C ASN A 200 -17.08 -1.16 -10.83
N ASN A 201 -15.82 -0.71 -10.90
CA ASN A 201 -14.92 -0.99 -12.02
C ASN A 201 -13.56 -1.47 -11.51
N ALA A 202 -12.91 -2.35 -12.28
CA ALA A 202 -11.52 -2.67 -12.03
C ALA A 202 -10.66 -1.43 -12.32
N GLY A 203 -9.64 -1.20 -11.52
CA GLY A 203 -8.84 0.02 -11.60
C GLY A 203 -7.91 0.20 -10.43
N THR A 204 -7.09 1.25 -10.51
CA THR A 204 -6.26 1.70 -9.38
C THR A 204 -6.98 2.83 -8.66
N TYR A 205 -7.15 2.67 -7.34
CA TYR A 205 -7.81 3.62 -6.45
C TYR A 205 -6.86 4.06 -5.34
N THR A 206 -7.24 5.12 -4.63
CA THR A 206 -6.42 5.74 -3.60
C THR A 206 -7.07 5.59 -2.23
N MET A 207 -6.38 4.89 -1.33
CA MET A 207 -6.66 4.98 0.10
C MET A 207 -5.84 6.12 0.69
N GLU A 208 -6.49 7.03 1.38
CA GLU A 208 -5.83 8.12 2.09
C GLU A 208 -6.04 7.96 3.60
N VAL A 209 -4.97 8.19 4.34
CA VAL A 209 -4.95 8.17 5.81
C VAL A 209 -4.35 9.48 6.28
N SER A 210 -4.95 10.10 7.31
CA SER A 210 -4.38 11.29 7.92
C SER A 210 -4.43 11.22 9.44
N ALA A 211 -3.47 11.88 10.09
CA ALA A 211 -3.34 11.87 11.54
C ALA A 211 -4.59 12.46 12.22
N ARG A 212 -5.05 11.82 13.30
CA ARG A 212 -6.13 12.34 14.15
C ARG A 212 -5.74 12.39 15.61
N SER A 213 -5.63 11.22 16.25
CA SER A 213 -5.25 11.12 17.66
C SER A 213 -3.77 10.81 17.82
N SER A 214 -3.10 11.52 18.73
CA SER A 214 -1.72 11.23 19.11
C SER A 214 -1.63 9.89 19.84
N GLY A 215 -0.82 8.94 19.36
CA GLY A 215 -0.63 7.64 20.00
C GLY A 215 -1.50 6.52 19.44
N HIS A 216 -2.34 6.78 18.43
CA HIS A 216 -2.95 5.69 17.68
C HIS A 216 -1.90 5.05 16.78
N ALA A 217 -1.68 3.75 16.96
CA ALA A 217 -0.67 2.97 16.26
C ALA A 217 -1.32 1.97 15.32
N ILE A 218 -0.85 1.87 14.07
CA ILE A 218 -1.41 1.00 13.04
C ILE A 218 -0.29 0.14 12.45
N ASP A 219 -0.49 -1.18 12.50
CA ASP A 219 0.47 -2.22 12.07
C ASP A 219 0.18 -2.64 10.62
N LYS A 220 -1.07 -3.03 10.35
CA LYS A 220 -1.48 -3.59 9.06
C LYS A 220 -2.92 -3.24 8.75
N PHE A 221 -3.29 -3.21 7.47
CA PHE A 221 -4.69 -3.16 7.06
C PHE A 221 -5.05 -4.21 6.03
N VAL A 222 -6.35 -4.48 5.96
CA VAL A 222 -6.96 -5.33 4.94
C VAL A 222 -8.20 -4.65 4.35
N LEU A 223 -8.39 -4.86 3.05
CA LEU A 223 -9.69 -4.70 2.38
C LEU A 223 -10.10 -6.07 1.87
N PHE A 224 -11.29 -6.53 2.21
CA PHE A 224 -11.77 -7.84 1.77
C PHE A 224 -13.23 -7.79 1.33
N GLU A 225 -13.58 -8.50 0.26
CA GLU A 225 -14.98 -8.58 -0.18
C GLU A 225 -15.91 -9.05 0.93
N GLU A 226 -17.15 -8.55 0.96
CA GLU A 226 -18.18 -8.95 1.94
C GLU A 226 -18.42 -10.48 1.99
N SER A 227 -18.10 -11.20 0.91
CA SER A 227 -18.21 -12.66 0.83
C SER A 227 -17.15 -13.40 1.65
N ILE A 228 -16.01 -12.75 1.95
CA ILE A 228 -14.90 -13.32 2.71
C ILE A 228 -15.19 -13.17 4.21
N LYS A 229 -15.02 -14.26 4.96
CA LYS A 229 -15.16 -14.21 6.41
C LYS A 229 -14.05 -13.35 7.00
N GLN A 230 -14.41 -12.50 7.95
CA GLN A 230 -13.44 -11.69 8.68
C GLN A 230 -12.31 -12.53 9.29
N SER A 231 -12.62 -13.71 9.85
CA SER A 231 -11.60 -14.61 10.42
C SER A 231 -10.52 -15.01 9.43
N ASP A 232 -10.90 -15.17 8.16
CA ASP A 232 -10.01 -15.64 7.10
C ASP A 232 -9.19 -14.47 6.56
N ALA A 233 -9.82 -13.29 6.43
CA ALA A 233 -9.14 -12.06 6.01
C ALA A 233 -8.15 -11.51 7.04
N THR A 234 -8.29 -11.85 8.33
CA THR A 234 -7.44 -11.36 9.41
C THR A 234 -6.59 -12.45 10.08
N ALA A 235 -6.48 -13.63 9.48
CA ALA A 235 -5.66 -14.71 10.01
C ALA A 235 -4.15 -14.39 9.92
N ASP A 236 -3.36 -14.97 10.81
CA ASP A 236 -1.91 -14.71 10.90
C ASP A 236 -1.13 -15.19 9.66
N ASP A 237 -1.69 -16.13 8.89
CA ASP A 237 -1.10 -16.69 7.67
C ASP A 237 -1.57 -16.00 6.38
N VAL A 238 -2.34 -14.92 6.49
CA VAL A 238 -2.74 -14.09 5.35
C VAL A 238 -1.50 -13.49 4.70
N LYS A 239 -1.29 -13.84 3.43
CA LYS A 239 -0.20 -13.30 2.62
C LYS A 239 -0.45 -11.83 2.31
N SER A 240 0.62 -11.03 2.34
CA SER A 240 0.57 -9.65 1.87
C SER A 240 0.32 -9.58 0.37
N SER A 241 -0.36 -8.53 -0.07
CA SER A 241 -0.64 -8.26 -1.48
C SER A 241 0.64 -8.18 -2.30
N GLU A 242 0.56 -8.70 -3.53
CA GLU A 242 1.61 -8.50 -4.53
C GLU A 242 1.71 -7.01 -4.88
N ILE A 243 2.92 -6.55 -5.17
CA ILE A 243 3.21 -5.15 -5.48
C ILE A 243 3.59 -5.04 -6.96
N THR A 244 3.01 -4.05 -7.64
CA THR A 244 3.48 -3.56 -8.94
C THR A 244 3.82 -2.08 -8.85
N CYS A 245 4.46 -1.56 -9.88
CA CYS A 245 4.87 -0.16 -9.94
C CYS A 245 3.79 0.68 -10.63
N LYS A 246 3.64 1.92 -10.18
CA LYS A 246 3.06 2.97 -11.03
C LYS A 246 3.92 3.09 -12.29
N ASN A 247 3.27 3.08 -13.45
CA ASN A 247 3.92 3.34 -14.73
C ASN A 247 4.35 4.81 -14.85
#